data_AF-A0A3C1W630-F1
#
_entry.id   AF-A0A3C1W630-F1
#
_cell.length_a   1.000
_cell.length_b   1.000
_cell.length_c   1.000
_cell.angle_alpha   90.00
_cell.angle_beta   90.00
_cell.angle_gamma   90.00
#
_symmetry.space_group_name_H-M   'P 1'
#
loop_
_entity.id
_entity.type
_entity.pdbx_description
1 polymer ?
#
loop_
_entity_poly.entity_id
_entity_poly.type
_entity_poly.pdbx_seq_one_letter_code
_entity_poly.pdbx_strand_id
1 'polypeptide(L)' 'MSLRGFHIVFVIVTTLLSLFLTGWALFLAPVTVGVIRPILMVAGIAGTIGFPVYGVYFYRKARKLIL' A
#
# COMPACT_ATOMS: atom_id res chain seq x y z
N MET A 1 21.66 -2.84 6.04
CA MET A 1 20.74 -1.73 5.71
C MET A 1 20.17 -1.16 6.99
N SER A 2 19.96 0.16 7.10
CA SER A 2 19.30 0.72 8.27
C SER A 2 17.84 0.24 8.31
N LEU A 3 17.32 -0.05 9.51
CA LEU A 3 15.93 -0.49 9.72
C LEU A 3 14.92 0.48 9.05
N ARG A 4 15.27 1.77 8.95
CA ARG A 4 14.50 2.82 8.29
C ARG A 4 14.43 2.65 6.77
N GLY A 5 15.56 2.34 6.13
CA GLY A 5 15.62 2.15 4.68
C GLY A 5 14.75 0.98 4.23
N PHE A 6 14.85 -0.15 4.94
CA PHE A 6 14.00 -1.31 4.71
C PHE A 6 12.51 -0.98 4.85
N HIS A 7 12.14 -0.25 5.89
CA HIS A 7 10.75 0.10 6.16
C HIS A 7 10.14 1.01 5.08
N ILE A 8 10.90 1.98 4.58
CA ILE A 8 10.44 2.85 3.49
C ILE A 8 10.25 2.05 2.20
N VAL A 9 11.20 1.17 1.85
CA VAL A 9 11.08 0.31 0.66
C VAL A 9 9.85 -0.59 0.77
N PHE A 10 9.63 -1.18 1.95
CA PHE A 10 8.44 -2.00 2.22
C PHE A 10 7.15 -1.22 1.94
N VAL A 11 7.01 -0.01 2.51
CA VAL A 11 5.84 0.85 2.30
C VAL A 11 5.62 1.18 0.82
N ILE A 12 6.69 1.47 0.08
CA ILE A 12 6.58 1.78 -1.36
C ILE A 12 6.09 0.55 -2.14
N VAL A 13 6.70 -0.62 -1.91
CA VAL A 13 6.33 -1.86 -2.60
C VAL A 13 4.89 -2.25 -2.30
N THR A 14 4.45 -2.17 -1.04
CA THR A 14 3.06 -2.51 -0.68
C THR A 14 2.05 -1.49 -1.22
N THR A 15 2.41 -0.20 -1.28
CA THR A 15 1.57 0.83 -1.91
C THR A 15 1.41 0.56 -3.41
N LEU A 16 2.50 0.29 -4.13
CA LEU A 16 2.47 0.00 -5.56
C LEU A 16 1.70 -1.28 -5.85
N LEU A 17 1.88 -2.33 -5.03
CA LEU A 17 1.09 -3.56 -5.14
C LEU A 17 -0.41 -3.28 -4.94
N SER A 18 -0.77 -2.48 -3.93
CA SER A 18 -2.17 -2.13 -3.66
C SER A 18 -2.79 -1.33 -4.81
N LEU A 19 -2.02 -0.40 -5.38
CA LEU A 19 -2.43 0.38 -6.55
C LEU A 19 -2.64 -0.52 -7.77
N PHE A 20 -1.71 -1.44 -8.00
CA PHE A 20 -1.82 -2.42 -9.07
C PHE A 20 -3.05 -3.31 -8.90
N LEU A 21 -3.29 -3.86 -7.71
CA LEU A 21 -4.45 -4.71 -7.44
C LEU A 21 -5.77 -3.95 -7.61
N THR A 22 -5.81 -2.68 -7.18
CA THR A 22 -6.98 -1.80 -7.38
C THR A 22 -7.23 -1.57 -8.87
N GLY A 23 -6.19 -1.19 -9.61
CA GLY A 23 -6.28 -0.96 -11.06
C GLY A 23 -6.68 -2.23 -11.81
N TRP A 24 -6.09 -3.36 -11.46
CA TRP A 24 -6.46 -4.65 -12.04
C TRP A 24 -7.91 -5.01 -11.74
N ALA A 25 -8.36 -4.86 -10.50
CA ALA A 25 -9.75 -5.15 -10.11
C ALA A 25 -10.78 -4.23 -10.81
N LEU A 26 -10.40 -2.98 -11.10
CA LEU A 26 -11.25 -2.00 -11.79
C LEU A 26 -11.31 -2.24 -13.30
N PHE A 27 -10.16 -2.42 -13.95
CA PHE A 27 -10.05 -2.35 -15.41
C PHE A 27 -9.89 -3.70 -16.11
N LEU A 28 -9.32 -4.71 -15.42
CA LEU A 28 -8.84 -5.94 -16.05
C LEU A 28 -9.45 -7.21 -15.47
N ALA A 29 -10.06 -7.16 -14.28
CA ALA A 29 -10.60 -8.33 -13.61
C ALA A 29 -11.78 -8.94 -14.41
N PRO A 30 -11.69 -10.23 -14.80
CA PRO A 30 -12.78 -10.92 -15.45
C PRO A 30 -14.06 -10.98 -14.59
N VAL A 31 -15.22 -11.10 -15.23
CA VAL A 31 -16.51 -11.26 -14.54
C VAL A 31 -16.53 -12.54 -13.68
N THR A 32 -15.77 -13.56 -14.06
CA THR A 32 -15.66 -14.85 -13.35
C THR A 32 -14.97 -14.75 -11.98
N VAL A 33 -14.31 -13.63 -11.69
CA VAL A 33 -13.60 -13.41 -10.41
C VAL A 33 -14.57 -13.24 -9.23
N GLY A 34 -15.85 -12.97 -9.50
CA GLY A 34 -16.93 -12.98 -8.51
C GLY A 34 -16.63 -12.11 -7.29
N VAL A 35 -16.66 -12.71 -6.10
CA VAL A 35 -16.49 -12.04 -4.79
C VAL A 35 -15.06 -11.52 -4.56
N ILE A 36 -14.05 -12.06 -5.25
CA ILE A 36 -12.65 -11.63 -5.07
C ILE A 36 -12.44 -10.20 -5.59
N ARG A 37 -13.16 -9.81 -6.66
CA ARG A 37 -13.04 -8.48 -7.26
C ARG A 37 -13.35 -7.33 -6.28
N PRO A 38 -14.53 -7.29 -5.61
CA PRO A 38 -14.83 -6.23 -4.64
C PRO A 38 -13.91 -6.24 -3.43
N ILE A 39 -13.45 -7.43 -2.97
CA ILE A 39 -12.48 -7.53 -1.87
C ILE A 39 -11.16 -6.86 -2.25
N LEU A 40 -10.61 -7.18 -3.44
CA LEU A 40 -9.38 -6.57 -3.92
C LEU A 40 -9.52 -5.06 -4.16
N MET A 41 -10.70 -4.58 -4.58
CA MET A 41 -10.95 -3.15 -4.68
C MET A 41 -10.90 -2.46 -3.31
N VAL A 42 -11.62 -2.98 -2.31
CA VAL A 42 -11.67 -2.37 -0.97
C VAL A 42 -10.29 -2.44 -0.31
N ALA A 43 -9.66 -3.61 -0.31
CA ALA A 43 -8.34 -3.80 0.27
C ALA A 43 -7.26 -3.00 -0.48
N GLY A 44 -7.34 -2.95 -1.81
CA GLY A 44 -6.43 -2.19 -2.64
C GLY A 44 -6.53 -0.68 -2.39
N ILE A 45 -7.74 -0.11 -2.38
CA ILE A 45 -7.95 1.32 -2.08
C ILE A 45 -7.47 1.65 -0.68
N ALA A 46 -7.83 0.81 0.31
CA ALA A 46 -7.36 0.98 1.68
C ALA A 46 -5.84 0.92 1.79
N GLY A 47 -5.18 0.00 1.07
CA GLY A 47 -3.72 -0.12 1.02
C GLY A 47 -3.05 1.08 0.34
N THR A 48 -3.56 1.51 -0.82
CA THR A 48 -3.02 2.64 -1.59
C THR A 48 -3.03 3.94 -0.79
N ILE A 49 -4.01 4.14 0.11
CA ILE A 49 -4.08 5.33 0.97
C ILE A 49 -3.36 5.08 2.31
N GLY A 50 -3.60 3.93 2.92
CA GLY A 50 -3.12 3.59 4.26
C GLY A 50 -1.60 3.47 4.34
N PHE A 51 -0.96 2.82 3.36
CA PHE A 51 0.50 2.64 3.38
C PHE A 51 1.27 3.96 3.27
N PRO A 52 0.95 4.91 2.37
CA PRO A 52 1.59 6.22 2.34
C PRO A 52 1.38 7.03 3.63
N VAL A 53 0.16 7.04 4.18
CA VAL A 53 -0.14 7.75 5.44
C VAL A 53 0.70 7.19 6.58
N TYR A 54 0.77 5.87 6.69
CA TYR A 54 1.61 5.19 7.68
C TYR A 54 3.11 5.48 7.47
N GLY A 55 3.60 5.42 6.23
CA GLY A 55 4.98 5.73 5.90
C GLY A 55 5.39 7.16 6.27
N VAL A 56 4.52 8.15 5.99
CA VAL A 56 4.74 9.54 6.40
C VAL A 56 4.76 9.68 7.91
N TYR A 57 3.83 9.03 8.61
CA TYR A 57 3.80 9.03 10.07
C TYR A 57 5.07 8.43 10.68
N PHE A 58 5.50 7.27 10.19
CA PHE A 58 6.74 6.61 10.61
C PHE A 58 7.96 7.51 10.37
N TYR A 59 8.07 8.11 9.18
CA TYR A 59 9.19 9.00 8.83
C TYR A 59 9.24 10.24 9.74
N ARG A 60 8.08 10.84 10.04
CA ARG A 60 7.98 11.97 10.98
C ARG A 60 8.42 11.57 12.39
N LYS A 61 7.97 10.42 12.89
CA LYS A 61 8.33 9.92 14.22
C LYS A 61 9.80 9.55 14.31
N ALA A 62 10.34 8.90 13.27
CA ALA A 62 11.74 8.52 13.19
C ALA A 62 12.69 9.73 13.17
N ARG A 63 12.31 10.84 12.52
CA ARG A 63 13.10 12.09 12.57
C ARG A 63 13.11 12.75 13.95
N LYS A 64 11.99 12.75 14.68
CA LYS A 64 11.90 13.31 16.04
C LYS A 64 12.73 12.57 17.09
N LEU A 65 13.11 11.31 16.86
CA LEU A 65 13.90 10.51 17.80
C LEU A 65 15.41 10.63 17.60
N ILE A 66 15.86 11.30 16.53
CA ILE A 66 17.29 11.51 16.22
C ILE A 66 17.75 12.95 16.50
N LEU A 67 16.81 13.89 16.64
CA LEU A 67 17.05 15.26 17.13
C LEU A 67 16.82 15.30 18.64
#